data_AF-A0A5C5VQ32-F1
#
_entry.id   AF-A0A5C5VQ32-F1
#
_cell.length_a   1.000
_cell.length_b   1.000
_cell.length_c   1.000
_cell.angle_alpha   90.00
_cell.angle_beta   90.00
_cell.angle_gamma   90.00
#
_symmetry.space_group_name_H-M   'P 1'
#
loop_
_entity.id
_entity.type
_entity.pdbx_description
1 polymer ?
#
loop_
_entity_poly.entity_id
_entity_poly.type
_entity_poly.pdbx_seq_one_letter_code
_entity_poly.pdbx_strand_id
1 'polypeptide(L)'
;MVSAYRPVPFRPSVFPDVFFCVLIAAGLLPSAIVRAEPAEPPHARRMTPDQEVWVDASAGRVYVGGRVVLREGVLEMFACPAQTKEHESIVAVDAKGFLLHTSLLAIGAEPGTPVRFEPHYKPPTGTPIAIQIEWTDADGVAQTARAQDWIRHIDTGEAMELPFVFVGSSLWTDPQTGQQHYLADAGDLVCVSNFGTALLDVPAASTQSNEELLFEPFTERIPPVGTPVRLIFSIAPVNEPGGEAPTTKTGIVASPATTSIDEALAKLAGAAVGTGSTPALREAWQAVAQSEPAAWPNVLQTLSDASPLAANWLRSALAAASETAKQTGLKDQEAELLRQSIRSTELSNLSRRTAYELLIEHRPDERETLLETLADDRDEELRYDAVQLLLERAAEAGDEPNGTKSTNREAARAALYRVALSKARVLDQVEAAAAALEDLGEKQTLTDIMGFVTAWRLIGPFDNTAGAGFSHAEAPEKSLSADVSLVGKPLADGKSRTLTWSSYTSRDRLGEVDLNTGLAAEQSSVGYAWATLTSDTDRDIEVRYTSRNATKVWVNGDLIAENEIYHDGSAVDQYRAQAKLNAGANNVLIKVCQNNQPEPWAKAWGFQLRVCDATGGRIEGVTALQENP
;
A
#
# COMPACT_ATOMS: atom_id res chain seq x y z
N MET A 1 72.06 -32.70 24.69
CA MET A 1 72.64 -32.27 23.41
C MET A 1 72.09 -30.88 23.10
N VAL A 2 72.94 -29.87 23.26
CA VAL A 2 73.12 -28.62 22.47
C VAL A 2 72.20 -28.50 21.23
N SER A 3 71.64 -27.39 20.76
CA SER A 3 71.48 -25.96 21.10
C SER A 3 70.64 -25.37 19.96
N ALA A 4 69.90 -24.29 20.21
CA ALA A 4 69.20 -23.48 19.21
C ALA A 4 70.13 -22.95 18.10
N TYR A 5 69.63 -22.78 16.85
CA TYR A 5 70.28 -21.98 15.81
C TYR A 5 69.27 -21.39 14.78
N ARG A 6 69.30 -20.05 14.65
CA ARG A 6 68.99 -19.21 13.45
C ARG A 6 70.35 -18.87 12.78
N PRO A 7 70.50 -18.15 11.64
CA PRO A 7 69.73 -18.03 10.37
C PRO A 7 70.64 -17.89 9.08
N VAL A 8 70.01 -17.60 7.91
CA VAL A 8 70.45 -16.93 6.63
C VAL A 8 71.47 -17.59 5.66
N PRO A 9 71.70 -17.09 4.42
CA PRO A 9 70.85 -16.60 3.29
C PRO A 9 71.21 -17.27 1.92
N PHE A 10 70.47 -17.03 0.82
CA PHE A 10 71.10 -16.92 -0.52
C PHE A 10 70.25 -16.18 -1.58
N ARG A 11 70.91 -15.28 -2.31
CA ARG A 11 70.60 -14.62 -3.61
C ARG A 11 71.97 -14.51 -4.33
N PRO A 12 72.10 -14.08 -5.60
CA PRO A 12 71.42 -14.43 -6.86
C PRO A 12 72.45 -14.57 -8.04
N SER A 13 72.04 -14.94 -9.26
CA SER A 13 72.74 -14.64 -10.55
C SER A 13 72.05 -15.31 -11.76
N VAL A 14 72.08 -14.88 -13.04
CA VAL A 14 72.26 -13.65 -13.84
C VAL A 14 71.81 -14.03 -15.30
N PHE A 15 71.04 -13.15 -15.98
CA PHE A 15 70.87 -12.78 -17.43
C PHE A 15 71.52 -13.60 -18.61
N PRO A 16 71.02 -13.55 -19.90
CA PRO A 16 70.85 -12.29 -20.67
C PRO A 16 69.74 -12.19 -21.75
N ASP A 17 69.64 -10.95 -22.27
CA ASP A 17 68.70 -10.33 -23.21
C ASP A 17 68.69 -10.87 -24.65
N VAL A 18 67.49 -10.86 -25.28
CA VAL A 18 67.33 -10.61 -26.72
C VAL A 18 66.13 -9.70 -26.95
N PHE A 19 66.41 -8.56 -27.58
CA PHE A 19 65.49 -7.54 -28.07
C PHE A 19 64.46 -8.09 -29.07
N PHE A 20 63.18 -7.78 -28.86
CA PHE A 20 62.20 -7.71 -29.94
C PHE A 20 61.43 -6.40 -29.84
N CYS A 21 61.53 -5.58 -30.89
CA CYS A 21 60.85 -4.30 -31.03
C CYS A 21 59.32 -4.49 -30.99
N VAL A 22 58.67 -3.97 -29.95
CA VAL A 22 57.23 -3.69 -29.99
C VAL A 22 57.07 -2.28 -30.54
N LEU A 23 56.48 -2.21 -31.73
CA LEU A 23 55.92 -1.00 -32.31
C LEU A 23 55.02 -0.32 -31.27
N ILE A 24 55.41 0.87 -30.80
CA ILE A 24 54.49 1.80 -30.16
C ILE A 24 53.59 2.32 -31.27
N ALA A 25 52.52 1.59 -31.56
CA ALA A 25 51.33 2.19 -32.11
C ALA A 25 50.81 3.10 -31.00
N ALA A 26 50.98 4.42 -31.17
CA ALA A 26 50.22 5.42 -30.45
C ALA A 26 48.75 5.24 -30.86
N GLY A 27 48.11 4.24 -30.27
CA GLY A 27 46.68 4.10 -30.27
C GLY A 27 46.14 5.28 -29.48
N LEU A 28 45.59 6.25 -30.20
CA LEU A 28 44.53 7.10 -29.68
C LEU A 28 43.55 6.17 -28.97
N LEU A 29 43.64 6.11 -27.64
CA LEU A 29 42.46 5.79 -26.86
C LEU A 29 41.40 6.77 -27.35
N PRO A 30 40.23 6.33 -27.82
CA PRO A 30 39.15 7.27 -28.01
C PRO A 30 39.01 7.95 -26.66
N SER A 31 39.31 9.25 -26.61
CA SER A 31 38.94 10.08 -25.47
C SER A 31 37.52 9.64 -25.16
N ALA A 32 37.29 9.14 -23.94
CA ALA A 32 35.93 8.98 -23.47
C ALA A 32 35.26 10.30 -23.82
N ILE A 33 34.30 10.27 -24.76
CA ILE A 33 33.52 11.44 -25.06
C ILE A 33 32.82 11.66 -23.72
N VAL A 34 33.37 12.56 -22.92
CA VAL A 34 32.70 13.09 -21.73
C VAL A 34 31.52 13.81 -22.36
N ARG A 35 30.41 13.09 -22.48
CA ARG A 35 29.17 13.63 -23.02
C ARG A 35 28.82 14.76 -22.07
N ALA A 36 28.84 15.98 -22.59
CA ALA A 36 28.62 17.17 -21.79
C ALA A 36 27.24 17.05 -21.14
N GLU A 37 27.20 17.24 -19.81
CA GLU A 37 25.94 17.39 -19.10
C GLU A 37 25.15 18.55 -19.73
N PRO A 38 23.81 18.43 -19.85
CA PRO A 38 23.00 19.53 -20.33
C PRO A 38 23.29 20.81 -19.52
N ALA A 39 23.64 21.92 -20.19
CA ALA A 39 23.94 23.19 -19.52
C ALA A 39 22.76 23.67 -18.66
N GLU A 40 22.99 24.28 -17.49
CA GLU A 40 21.91 24.74 -16.60
C GLU A 40 20.84 25.57 -17.36
N PRO A 41 19.54 25.34 -17.11
CA PRO A 41 18.48 25.99 -17.86
C PRO A 41 18.45 27.50 -17.58
N PRO A 42 18.54 28.36 -18.61
CA PRO A 42 18.54 29.81 -18.42
C PRO A 42 17.17 30.23 -17.87
N HIS A 43 17.15 31.16 -16.90
CA HIS A 43 15.95 31.70 -16.25
C HIS A 43 15.23 30.77 -15.25
N ALA A 44 15.69 29.54 -15.05
CA ALA A 44 15.16 28.65 -14.02
C ALA A 44 15.92 28.80 -12.69
N ARG A 45 15.19 28.75 -11.58
CA ARG A 45 15.77 28.80 -10.23
C ARG A 45 16.08 27.39 -9.76
N ARG A 46 17.34 27.11 -9.41
CA ARG A 46 17.72 25.85 -8.75
C ARG A 46 17.08 25.77 -7.37
N MET A 47 16.46 24.63 -7.06
CA MET A 47 15.68 24.46 -5.83
C MET A 47 16.56 24.12 -4.62
N THR A 48 17.65 23.39 -4.85
CA THR A 48 18.64 23.01 -3.82
C THR A 48 20.05 22.95 -4.41
N PRO A 49 21.13 23.21 -3.64
CA PRO A 49 22.50 23.16 -4.15
C PRO A 49 22.95 21.76 -4.62
N ASP A 50 22.39 20.71 -4.04
CA ASP A 50 22.85 19.32 -4.12
C ASP A 50 22.02 18.44 -5.07
N GLN A 51 20.80 18.84 -5.42
CA GLN A 51 19.95 18.14 -6.38
C GLN A 51 19.80 18.93 -7.68
N GLU A 52 19.62 18.22 -8.77
CA GLU A 52 19.50 18.77 -10.12
C GLU A 52 18.04 19.08 -10.45
N VAL A 53 17.42 19.98 -9.68
CA VAL A 53 16.04 20.43 -9.90
C VAL A 53 16.00 21.95 -10.03
N TRP A 54 15.41 22.43 -11.13
CA TRP A 54 15.20 23.85 -11.39
C TRP A 54 13.75 24.14 -11.75
N VAL A 55 13.24 25.28 -11.30
CA VAL A 55 11.87 25.73 -11.59
C VAL A 55 11.89 27.03 -12.37
N ASP A 56 11.24 27.04 -13.52
CA ASP A 56 10.85 28.23 -14.26
C ASP A 56 9.33 28.39 -14.19
N ALA A 57 8.88 29.06 -13.13
CA ALA A 57 7.46 29.32 -12.89
C ALA A 57 6.84 30.21 -13.99
N SER A 58 7.64 31.04 -14.66
CA SER A 58 7.14 31.94 -15.71
C SER A 58 6.82 31.19 -17.00
N ALA A 59 7.61 30.15 -17.30
CA ALA A 59 7.37 29.25 -18.43
C ALA A 59 6.53 28.01 -18.06
N GLY A 60 6.19 27.84 -16.77
CA GLY A 60 5.44 26.67 -16.28
C GLY A 60 6.23 25.36 -16.41
N ARG A 61 7.54 25.40 -16.15
CA ARG A 61 8.45 24.26 -16.36
C ARG A 61 9.26 23.90 -15.13
N VAL A 62 9.43 22.59 -14.91
CA VAL A 62 10.41 22.03 -13.98
C VAL A 62 11.43 21.25 -14.78
N TYR A 63 12.72 21.51 -14.54
CA TYR A 63 13.82 20.81 -15.17
C TYR A 63 14.47 19.89 -14.14
N VAL A 64 14.72 18.64 -14.51
CA VAL A 64 15.34 17.63 -13.65
C VAL A 64 16.48 16.94 -14.38
N GLY A 65 17.67 16.93 -13.79
CA GLY A 65 18.83 16.20 -14.32
C GLY A 65 18.76 14.70 -14.05
N GLY A 66 19.33 13.90 -14.94
CA GLY A 66 19.39 12.45 -14.78
C GLY A 66 20.26 11.76 -15.82
N ARG A 67 20.19 10.42 -15.85
CA ARG A 67 20.92 9.58 -16.79
C ARG A 67 20.10 8.37 -17.22
N VAL A 68 20.35 7.87 -18.43
CA VAL A 68 19.77 6.60 -18.88
C VAL A 68 20.38 5.45 -18.07
N VAL A 69 19.55 4.58 -17.49
CA VAL A 69 20.00 3.42 -16.69
C VAL A 69 19.50 2.09 -17.24
N LEU A 70 18.40 2.07 -18.01
CA LEU A 70 17.85 0.87 -18.62
C LEU A 70 17.49 1.11 -20.09
N ARG A 71 17.71 0.10 -20.94
CA ARG A 71 17.35 0.13 -22.38
C ARG A 71 16.61 -1.12 -22.85
N GLU A 72 16.52 -2.15 -22.02
CA GLU A 72 15.89 -3.44 -22.30
C GLU A 72 15.30 -3.98 -21.00
N GLY A 73 14.17 -4.70 -21.05
CA GLY A 73 13.47 -5.22 -19.88
C GLY A 73 12.02 -4.74 -19.80
N VAL A 74 11.30 -5.17 -18.77
CA VAL A 74 9.92 -4.71 -18.52
C VAL A 74 9.97 -3.46 -17.63
N LEU A 75 9.05 -2.51 -17.86
CA LEU A 75 9.00 -1.25 -17.13
C LEU A 75 7.89 -1.23 -16.09
N GLU A 76 8.25 -0.89 -14.86
CA GLU A 76 7.32 -0.35 -13.87
C GLU A 76 7.30 1.19 -13.93
N MET A 77 8.45 1.78 -14.27
CA MET A 77 8.69 3.22 -14.23
C MET A 77 9.30 3.73 -15.54
N PHE A 78 8.94 4.94 -15.94
CA PHE A 78 9.75 5.71 -16.88
C PHE A 78 11.01 6.28 -16.18
N ALA A 79 10.83 6.85 -14.99
CA ALA A 79 11.93 7.46 -14.23
C ALA A 79 11.79 7.22 -12.72
N CYS A 80 12.93 7.06 -12.04
CA CYS A 80 13.04 6.90 -10.58
C CYS A 80 14.14 7.82 -10.01
N PRO A 81 14.16 8.11 -8.69
CA PRO A 81 15.33 8.70 -8.04
C PRO A 81 16.56 7.80 -8.23
N ALA A 82 17.75 8.39 -8.40
CA ALA A 82 18.99 7.62 -8.49
C ALA A 82 19.17 6.70 -7.26
N GLN A 83 19.74 5.52 -7.51
CA GLN A 83 19.98 4.47 -6.51
C GLN A 83 18.72 3.85 -5.89
N THR A 84 17.59 3.83 -6.61
CA THR A 84 16.35 3.18 -6.17
C THR A 84 15.93 2.06 -7.13
N LYS A 85 15.02 2.34 -8.07
CA LYS A 85 14.37 1.39 -9.00
C LYS A 85 15.01 1.38 -10.40
N GLU A 86 16.33 1.52 -10.49
CA GLU A 86 17.05 1.66 -11.77
C GLU A 86 16.97 0.43 -12.68
N HIS A 87 16.66 -0.74 -12.11
CA HIS A 87 16.53 -2.01 -12.84
C HIS A 87 15.20 -2.14 -13.61
N GLU A 88 14.26 -1.23 -13.37
CA GLU A 88 12.89 -1.21 -13.94
C GLU A 88 12.47 0.21 -14.41
N SER A 89 13.46 1.10 -14.57
CA SER A 89 13.30 2.51 -14.96
C SER A 89 14.22 2.87 -16.12
N ILE A 90 13.74 3.62 -17.13
CA ILE A 90 14.61 4.08 -18.23
C ILE A 90 15.61 5.14 -17.72
N VAL A 91 15.17 6.07 -16.87
CA VAL A 91 15.95 7.21 -16.39
C VAL A 91 16.07 7.21 -14.87
N ALA A 92 17.30 7.34 -14.36
CA ALA A 92 17.55 7.69 -12.96
C ALA A 92 17.75 9.20 -12.86
N VAL A 93 16.96 9.89 -12.03
CA VAL A 93 17.07 11.33 -11.82
C VAL A 93 17.86 11.67 -10.56
N ASP A 94 18.63 12.76 -10.61
CA ASP A 94 19.38 13.28 -9.49
C ASP A 94 18.50 14.21 -8.62
N ALA A 95 17.34 13.67 -8.19
CA ALA A 95 16.32 14.37 -7.43
C ALA A 95 15.48 13.41 -6.55
N LYS A 96 15.10 13.88 -5.37
CA LYS A 96 14.08 13.23 -4.52
C LYS A 96 12.67 13.54 -5.04
N GLY A 97 11.77 12.59 -4.85
CA GLY A 97 10.36 12.73 -5.22
C GLY A 97 9.67 13.88 -4.52
N PHE A 98 10.00 14.15 -3.25
CA PHE A 98 9.45 15.29 -2.51
C PHE A 98 9.84 16.64 -3.14
N LEU A 99 11.08 16.76 -3.64
CA LEU A 99 11.54 17.98 -4.30
C LEU A 99 10.85 18.17 -5.66
N LEU A 100 10.63 17.08 -6.41
CA LEU A 100 9.87 17.15 -7.65
C LEU A 100 8.38 17.48 -7.39
N HIS A 101 7.77 16.89 -6.35
CA HIS A 101 6.40 17.22 -5.92
C HIS A 101 6.26 18.73 -5.71
N THR A 102 7.09 19.31 -4.85
CA THR A 102 7.03 20.74 -4.52
C THR A 102 7.32 21.63 -5.72
N SER A 103 8.16 21.17 -6.65
CA SER A 103 8.44 21.87 -7.90
C SER A 103 7.25 21.85 -8.88
N LEU A 104 6.50 20.75 -8.95
CA LEU A 104 5.29 20.66 -9.76
C LEU A 104 4.18 21.56 -9.22
N LEU A 105 4.02 21.62 -7.89
CA LEU A 105 3.14 22.59 -7.24
C LEU A 105 3.52 24.04 -7.61
N ALA A 106 4.81 24.35 -7.67
CA ALA A 106 5.31 25.70 -7.99
C ALA A 106 4.99 26.16 -9.41
N ILE A 107 4.72 25.24 -10.34
CA ILE A 107 4.26 25.56 -11.72
C ILE A 107 2.74 25.47 -11.87
N GLY A 108 2.00 25.26 -10.78
CA GLY A 108 0.53 25.26 -10.75
C GLY A 108 -0.12 23.91 -11.00
N ALA A 109 0.62 22.80 -10.93
CA ALA A 109 0.01 21.47 -11.04
C ALA A 109 -0.71 21.11 -9.73
N GLU A 110 -1.89 20.51 -9.85
CA GLU A 110 -2.67 19.99 -8.71
C GLU A 110 -2.55 18.46 -8.63
N PRO A 111 -2.20 17.90 -7.46
CA PRO A 111 -2.18 16.46 -7.26
C PRO A 111 -3.60 15.91 -7.24
N GLY A 112 -3.80 14.72 -7.82
CA GLY A 112 -5.07 14.01 -7.71
C GLY A 112 -5.04 12.93 -6.64
N THR A 113 -5.30 11.68 -7.03
CA THR A 113 -5.32 10.55 -6.11
C THR A 113 -4.57 9.36 -6.71
N PRO A 114 -3.76 8.63 -5.91
CA PRO A 114 -3.17 7.38 -6.37
C PRO A 114 -4.22 6.37 -6.78
N VAL A 115 -3.77 5.35 -7.50
CA VAL A 115 -4.59 4.17 -7.79
C VAL A 115 -5.17 3.62 -6.49
N ARG A 116 -6.42 3.16 -6.56
CA ARG A 116 -7.01 2.32 -5.53
C ARG A 116 -7.35 1.00 -6.18
N PHE A 117 -6.70 -0.08 -5.76
CA PHE A 117 -7.01 -1.43 -6.27
C PHE A 117 -8.27 -2.00 -5.62
N GLU A 118 -8.38 -1.88 -4.29
CA GLU A 118 -9.47 -2.44 -3.51
C GLU A 118 -10.36 -1.37 -2.86
N PRO A 119 -11.68 -1.64 -2.66
CA PRO A 119 -12.42 -2.82 -3.10
C PRO A 119 -12.82 -2.77 -4.60
N HIS A 120 -12.64 -1.64 -5.26
CA HIS A 120 -12.85 -1.46 -6.70
C HIS A 120 -11.71 -0.62 -7.27
N TYR A 121 -11.22 -1.05 -8.44
CA TYR A 121 -10.21 -0.29 -9.18
C TYR A 121 -10.70 1.14 -9.44
N LYS A 122 -9.93 2.12 -8.97
CA LYS A 122 -10.04 3.53 -9.38
C LYS A 122 -8.71 3.96 -9.98
N PRO A 123 -8.71 4.47 -11.22
CA PRO A 123 -7.48 4.90 -11.86
C PRO A 123 -6.87 6.09 -11.12
N PRO A 124 -5.55 6.27 -11.20
CA PRO A 124 -4.91 7.49 -10.78
C PRO A 124 -5.56 8.71 -11.44
N THR A 125 -5.69 9.79 -10.68
CA THR A 125 -6.15 11.08 -11.20
C THR A 125 -5.12 12.16 -10.89
N GLY A 126 -5.20 13.28 -11.60
CA GLY A 126 -4.30 14.41 -11.34
C GLY A 126 -4.16 15.32 -12.55
N THR A 127 -3.43 16.41 -12.36
CA THR A 127 -3.07 17.29 -13.48
C THR A 127 -2.23 16.53 -14.51
N PRO A 128 -2.62 16.47 -15.80
CA PRO A 128 -1.78 15.85 -16.82
C PRO A 128 -0.44 16.57 -16.95
N ILE A 129 0.67 15.84 -16.91
CA ILE A 129 2.03 16.35 -17.02
C ILE A 129 2.67 15.83 -18.30
N ALA A 130 3.12 16.75 -19.14
CA ALA A 130 3.99 16.44 -20.27
C ALA A 130 5.44 16.34 -19.78
N ILE A 131 6.14 15.28 -20.24
CA ILE A 131 7.54 15.05 -19.92
C ILE A 131 8.33 15.02 -21.24
N GLN A 132 9.16 16.03 -21.45
CA GLN A 132 10.12 16.09 -22.55
C GLN A 132 11.50 15.68 -22.04
N ILE A 133 12.27 14.99 -22.87
CA ILE A 133 13.64 14.56 -22.61
C ILE A 133 14.55 15.35 -23.52
N GLU A 134 15.66 15.87 -22.99
CA GLU A 134 16.74 16.46 -23.77
C GLU A 134 18.05 15.71 -23.50
N TRP A 135 18.81 15.41 -24.56
CA TRP A 135 20.15 14.81 -24.43
C TRP A 135 21.05 15.21 -25.59
N THR A 136 22.36 14.96 -25.46
CA THR A 136 23.31 15.13 -26.56
C THR A 136 23.65 13.76 -27.14
N ASP A 137 23.48 13.59 -28.45
CA ASP A 137 23.81 12.33 -29.12
C ASP A 137 25.33 12.12 -29.29
N ALA A 138 25.69 11.01 -29.93
CA ALA A 138 27.10 10.66 -30.16
C ALA A 138 27.85 11.65 -31.05
N ASP A 139 27.13 12.42 -31.88
CA ASP A 139 27.67 13.41 -32.81
C ASP A 139 27.74 14.81 -32.18
N GLY A 140 27.35 14.95 -30.90
CA GLY A 140 27.34 16.22 -30.20
C GLY A 140 26.11 17.08 -30.49
N VAL A 141 25.07 16.51 -31.12
CA VAL A 141 23.84 17.24 -31.47
C VAL A 141 22.82 17.09 -30.36
N ALA A 142 22.17 18.20 -30.00
CA ALA A 142 21.08 18.21 -29.04
C ALA A 142 19.84 17.53 -29.65
N GLN A 143 19.29 16.57 -28.93
CA GLN A 143 18.12 15.80 -29.29
C GLN A 143 17.02 16.00 -28.25
N THR A 144 15.76 15.86 -28.70
CA THR A 144 14.59 15.94 -27.83
C THR A 144 13.58 14.84 -28.16
N ALA A 145 12.91 14.30 -27.16
CA ALA A 145 11.82 13.33 -27.33
C ALA A 145 10.76 13.49 -26.22
N ARG A 146 9.56 12.94 -26.41
CA ARG A 146 8.61 12.75 -25.29
C ARG A 146 9.00 11.50 -24.51
N ALA A 147 8.71 11.47 -23.21
CA ALA A 147 8.84 10.25 -22.40
C ALA A 147 8.13 9.05 -23.03
N GLN A 148 6.91 9.26 -23.51
CA GLN A 148 6.12 8.29 -24.27
C GLN A 148 6.85 7.67 -25.47
N ASP A 149 7.68 8.44 -26.18
CA ASP A 149 8.36 7.97 -27.39
C ASP A 149 9.45 6.93 -27.08
N TRP A 150 9.90 6.87 -25.82
CA TRP A 150 10.88 5.90 -25.30
C TRP A 150 10.21 4.66 -24.68
N ILE A 151 8.88 4.62 -24.59
CA ILE A 151 8.13 3.54 -23.96
C ILE A 151 7.35 2.81 -25.06
N ARG A 152 7.55 1.49 -25.18
CA ARG A 152 6.90 0.64 -26.17
C ARG A 152 5.89 -0.27 -25.50
N HIS A 153 4.69 -0.36 -26.05
CA HIS A 153 3.73 -1.37 -25.64
C HIS A 153 4.18 -2.74 -26.15
N ILE A 154 4.26 -3.75 -25.27
CA ILE A 154 4.83 -5.06 -25.58
C ILE A 154 4.02 -5.77 -26.69
N ASP A 155 2.68 -5.75 -26.58
CA ASP A 155 1.83 -6.46 -27.57
C ASP A 155 1.76 -5.78 -28.94
N THR A 156 1.66 -4.45 -28.99
CA THR A 156 1.48 -3.73 -30.26
C THR A 156 2.79 -3.35 -30.92
N GLY A 157 3.89 -3.26 -30.14
CA GLY A 157 5.16 -2.72 -30.58
C GLY A 157 5.14 -1.20 -30.84
N GLU A 158 4.03 -0.53 -30.54
CA GLU A 158 3.84 0.91 -30.74
C GLU A 158 4.31 1.71 -29.52
N ALA A 159 4.53 3.02 -29.71
CA ALA A 159 4.89 3.90 -28.61
C ALA A 159 3.69 4.15 -27.69
N MET A 160 3.93 4.36 -26.39
CA MET A 160 2.87 4.59 -25.41
C MET A 160 2.09 5.88 -25.72
N GLU A 161 0.76 5.83 -25.71
CA GLU A 161 -0.07 7.04 -25.92
C GLU A 161 -0.64 7.63 -24.62
N LEU A 162 -0.59 6.88 -23.51
CA LEU A 162 -1.15 7.30 -22.23
C LEU A 162 -0.47 8.58 -21.70
N PRO A 163 -1.25 9.50 -21.07
CA PRO A 163 -0.68 10.63 -20.36
C PRO A 163 -0.11 10.21 -19.00
N PHE A 164 0.80 11.00 -18.45
CA PHE A 164 1.13 10.95 -17.03
C PHE A 164 0.26 11.96 -16.28
N VAL A 165 -0.30 11.58 -15.13
CA VAL A 165 -1.04 12.47 -14.24
C VAL A 165 -0.29 12.69 -12.94
N PHE A 166 -0.29 13.93 -12.44
CA PHE A 166 0.33 14.27 -11.16
C PHE A 166 -0.53 13.78 -10.00
N VAL A 167 -0.12 12.69 -9.38
CA VAL A 167 -0.85 11.97 -8.35
C VAL A 167 -0.56 12.52 -6.96
N GLY A 168 0.72 12.82 -6.69
CA GLY A 168 1.14 13.50 -5.46
C GLY A 168 1.64 12.62 -4.31
N SER A 169 1.69 11.29 -4.45
CA SER A 169 2.18 10.33 -3.44
C SER A 169 1.57 10.53 -2.03
N SER A 170 2.24 10.06 -0.98
CA SER A 170 1.84 10.24 0.41
C SER A 170 3.07 10.27 1.33
N LEU A 171 2.90 10.86 2.51
CA LEU A 171 3.89 10.79 3.59
C LEU A 171 3.63 9.56 4.44
N TRP A 172 4.68 8.83 4.76
CA TRP A 172 4.69 7.78 5.77
C TRP A 172 5.58 8.22 6.92
N THR A 173 5.17 7.95 8.15
CA THR A 173 5.98 8.24 9.33
C THR A 173 6.50 6.92 9.85
N ASP A 174 7.82 6.80 9.96
CA ASP A 174 8.45 5.65 10.58
C ASP A 174 8.02 5.57 12.05
N PRO A 175 7.31 4.50 12.47
CA PRO A 175 6.80 4.39 13.82
C PRO A 175 7.93 4.28 14.87
N GLN A 176 9.13 3.84 14.48
CA GLN A 176 10.27 3.65 15.38
C GLN A 176 11.09 4.93 15.56
N THR A 177 11.30 5.68 14.48
CA THR A 177 12.17 6.86 14.49
C THR A 177 11.40 8.18 14.53
N GLY A 178 10.10 8.16 14.25
CA GLY A 178 9.26 9.34 14.06
C GLY A 178 9.61 10.12 12.78
N GLN A 179 10.52 9.61 11.96
CA GLN A 179 10.98 10.29 10.75
C GLN A 179 9.89 10.19 9.66
N GLN A 180 9.56 11.32 9.04
CA GLN A 180 8.69 11.32 7.87
C GLN A 180 9.48 10.98 6.62
N HIS A 181 8.93 10.06 5.84
CA HIS A 181 9.41 9.65 4.54
C HIS A 181 8.31 9.95 3.51
N TYR A 182 8.67 10.68 2.47
CA TYR A 182 7.80 10.84 1.32
C TYR A 182 7.87 9.58 0.47
N LEU A 183 6.76 8.86 0.30
CA LEU A 183 6.78 7.47 -0.19
C LEU A 183 7.38 7.34 -1.59
N ALA A 184 7.15 8.30 -2.49
CA ALA A 184 7.80 8.29 -3.81
C ALA A 184 9.32 8.46 -3.77
N ASP A 185 9.92 8.88 -2.65
CA ASP A 185 11.38 8.90 -2.50
C ASP A 185 11.99 7.48 -2.47
N ALA A 186 11.16 6.44 -2.27
CA ALA A 186 11.55 5.04 -2.33
C ALA A 186 11.63 4.49 -3.76
N GLY A 187 11.14 5.22 -4.78
CA GLY A 187 11.32 4.83 -6.18
C GLY A 187 10.18 5.20 -7.13
N ASP A 188 8.95 5.32 -6.63
CA ASP A 188 7.73 5.43 -7.45
C ASP A 188 7.49 6.86 -7.97
N LEU A 189 8.37 7.32 -8.87
CA LEU A 189 8.43 8.72 -9.29
C LEU A 189 7.62 9.01 -10.56
N VAL A 190 7.89 8.30 -11.67
CA VAL A 190 7.12 8.42 -12.92
C VAL A 190 6.75 7.02 -13.37
N CYS A 191 5.56 6.55 -12.96
CA CYS A 191 5.15 5.17 -13.13
C CYS A 191 4.42 4.95 -14.45
N VAL A 192 4.70 3.82 -15.11
CA VAL A 192 3.93 3.29 -16.25
C VAL A 192 3.07 2.09 -15.85
N SER A 193 3.25 1.62 -14.62
CA SER A 193 2.37 0.70 -13.89
C SER A 193 1.82 1.39 -12.65
N ASN A 194 0.61 1.05 -12.21
CA ASN A 194 -0.03 1.79 -11.14
C ASN A 194 0.53 1.44 -9.74
N PHE A 195 0.87 2.47 -8.95
CA PHE A 195 1.33 2.29 -7.56
C PHE A 195 0.62 3.24 -6.61
N GLY A 196 0.20 2.74 -5.44
CA GLY A 196 -0.43 3.56 -4.39
C GLY A 196 0.49 4.66 -3.83
N THR A 197 1.78 4.57 -4.09
CA THR A 197 2.86 5.45 -3.64
C THR A 197 3.38 6.39 -4.74
N ALA A 198 2.82 6.34 -5.95
CA ALA A 198 3.30 7.08 -7.11
C ALA A 198 3.26 8.62 -6.95
N LEU A 199 4.29 9.32 -7.44
CA LEU A 199 4.26 10.76 -7.65
C LEU A 199 3.51 11.13 -8.95
N LEU A 200 3.89 10.48 -10.05
CA LEU A 200 3.25 10.56 -11.36
C LEU A 200 2.90 9.14 -11.81
N ASP A 201 1.73 8.96 -12.43
CA ASP A 201 1.22 7.65 -12.81
C ASP A 201 0.40 7.74 -14.12
N VAL A 202 0.11 6.61 -14.75
CA VAL A 202 -0.76 6.53 -15.93
C VAL A 202 -2.22 6.30 -15.50
N PRO A 203 -3.20 7.06 -16.03
CA PRO A 203 -4.61 6.96 -15.61
C PRO A 203 -5.34 5.80 -16.31
N ALA A 204 -4.70 4.63 -16.39
CA ALA A 204 -5.25 3.43 -17.01
C ALA A 204 -4.88 2.21 -16.17
N ALA A 205 -5.75 1.20 -16.20
CA ALA A 205 -5.55 -0.04 -15.45
C ALA A 205 -4.27 -0.73 -15.88
N SER A 206 -3.37 -0.86 -14.90
CA SER A 206 -2.24 -1.78 -14.92
C SER A 206 -2.19 -2.36 -13.51
N THR A 207 -2.35 -3.68 -13.38
CA THR A 207 -2.26 -4.31 -12.06
C THR A 207 -0.83 -4.24 -11.52
N GLN A 208 -0.68 -4.19 -10.18
CA GLN A 208 0.62 -4.29 -9.50
C GLN A 208 1.23 -5.70 -9.62
N SER A 209 0.48 -6.67 -10.17
CA SER A 209 0.96 -8.03 -10.46
C SER A 209 1.70 -8.10 -11.80
N ASN A 210 2.80 -8.86 -11.84
CA ASN A 210 3.64 -9.14 -13.01
C ASN A 210 2.92 -9.67 -14.27
N GLU A 211 1.61 -9.90 -14.23
CA GLU A 211 0.83 -10.54 -15.30
C GLU A 211 0.23 -9.53 -16.30
N GLU A 212 0.35 -8.21 -16.05
CA GLU A 212 -0.16 -7.15 -16.93
C GLU A 212 0.83 -5.97 -17.11
N LEU A 213 2.14 -6.19 -16.99
CA LEU A 213 3.11 -5.14 -17.32
C LEU A 213 3.11 -4.90 -18.84
N LEU A 214 2.50 -3.79 -19.29
CA LEU A 214 2.23 -3.52 -20.70
C LEU A 214 3.43 -2.95 -21.47
N PHE A 215 4.49 -2.52 -20.78
CA PHE A 215 5.49 -1.63 -21.37
C PHE A 215 6.94 -2.11 -21.21
N GLU A 216 7.73 -1.87 -22.25
CA GLU A 216 9.18 -2.09 -22.30
C GLU A 216 9.88 -0.86 -22.92
N PRO A 217 11.21 -0.69 -22.75
CA PRO A 217 11.92 0.40 -23.40
C PRO A 217 11.91 0.26 -24.93
N PHE A 218 11.73 1.37 -25.63
CA PHE A 218 11.90 1.45 -27.08
C PHE A 218 13.40 1.56 -27.41
N THR A 219 14.15 0.47 -27.24
CA THR A 219 15.63 0.41 -27.23
C THR A 219 16.30 1.19 -28.36
N GLU A 220 15.72 1.17 -29.56
CA GLU A 220 16.23 1.83 -30.77
C GLU A 220 16.22 3.36 -30.68
N ARG A 221 15.39 3.94 -29.80
CA ARG A 221 15.18 5.38 -29.61
C ARG A 221 15.92 5.94 -28.40
N ILE A 222 16.37 5.05 -27.49
CA ILE A 222 17.01 5.42 -26.23
C ILE A 222 18.53 5.39 -26.42
N PRO A 223 19.26 6.47 -26.08
CA PRO A 223 20.72 6.49 -26.18
C PRO A 223 21.37 5.48 -25.20
N PRO A 224 22.66 5.15 -25.36
CA PRO A 224 23.36 4.22 -24.47
C PRO A 224 23.20 4.51 -22.97
N VAL A 225 23.20 3.45 -22.15
CA VAL A 225 23.20 3.56 -20.68
C VAL A 225 24.36 4.47 -20.23
N GLY A 226 24.08 5.32 -19.24
CA GLY A 226 24.99 6.35 -18.73
C GLY A 226 24.91 7.69 -19.48
N THR A 227 24.13 7.80 -20.55
CA THR A 227 23.95 9.09 -21.25
C THR A 227 23.25 10.09 -20.32
N PRO A 228 23.86 11.27 -20.07
CA PRO A 228 23.19 12.35 -19.33
C PRO A 228 21.96 12.84 -20.08
N VAL A 229 20.86 13.01 -19.36
CA VAL A 229 19.59 13.51 -19.90
C VAL A 229 19.05 14.60 -18.98
N ARG A 230 18.16 15.43 -19.53
CA ARG A 230 17.32 16.34 -18.76
C ARG A 230 15.86 16.04 -19.02
N LEU A 231 15.10 15.84 -17.95
CA LEU A 231 13.64 15.78 -18.01
C LEU A 231 13.06 17.17 -17.81
N ILE A 232 12.06 17.52 -18.61
CA ILE A 232 11.33 18.79 -18.54
C ILE A 232 9.87 18.46 -18.32
N PHE A 233 9.36 18.82 -17.15
CA PHE A 233 7.97 18.63 -16.76
C PHE A 233 7.20 19.95 -16.97
N SER A 234 6.03 19.86 -17.59
CA SER A 234 5.10 20.98 -17.74
C SER A 234 3.66 20.48 -17.71
N ILE A 235 2.72 21.33 -17.28
CA ILE A 235 1.30 21.00 -17.38
C ILE A 235 0.93 20.78 -18.86
N ALA A 236 0.39 19.60 -19.17
CA ALA A 236 -0.01 19.29 -20.54
C ALA A 236 -1.28 20.09 -20.91
N PRO A 237 -1.38 20.62 -22.15
CA PRO A 237 -2.63 21.19 -22.62
C PRO A 237 -3.72 20.11 -22.64
N VAL A 238 -4.90 20.43 -22.12
CA VAL A 238 -6.06 19.54 -22.17
C VAL A 238 -6.46 19.36 -23.63
N ASN A 239 -6.26 18.16 -24.17
CA ASN A 239 -6.80 17.81 -25.48
C ASN A 239 -8.31 17.52 -25.33
N GLU A 240 -9.16 18.53 -25.52
CA GLU A 240 -10.55 18.30 -25.92
C GLU A 240 -10.64 18.23 -27.46
N PRO A 241 -11.55 17.41 -28.04
CA PRO A 241 -11.77 17.40 -29.48
C PRO A 241 -12.48 18.70 -29.90
N GLY A 242 -11.71 19.62 -30.51
CA GLY A 242 -12.20 20.66 -31.42
C GLY A 242 -13.01 21.81 -30.82
N GLY A 243 -12.39 22.99 -30.74
CA GLY A 243 -13.11 24.26 -30.56
C GLY A 243 -12.17 25.43 -30.25
N GLU A 244 -12.17 26.44 -31.11
CA GLU A 244 -11.35 27.67 -31.01
C GLU A 244 -11.42 28.37 -29.64
N ALA A 245 -10.27 28.87 -29.20
CA ALA A 245 -10.14 29.73 -28.04
C ALA A 245 -10.68 31.15 -28.28
N PRO A 246 -11.38 31.77 -27.30
CA PRO A 246 -11.41 33.21 -27.17
C PRO A 246 -10.39 33.66 -26.12
N THR A 247 -9.53 34.57 -26.54
CA THR A 247 -8.66 35.35 -25.65
C THR A 247 -9.51 36.30 -24.80
N THR A 248 -9.14 36.50 -23.53
CA THR A 248 -9.35 37.78 -22.85
C THR A 248 -8.41 37.93 -21.65
N LYS A 249 -7.64 39.02 -21.67
CA LYS A 249 -6.99 39.60 -20.50
C LYS A 249 -8.07 40.14 -19.56
N THR A 250 -7.89 40.01 -18.25
CA THR A 250 -8.13 41.10 -17.27
C THR A 250 -7.64 40.68 -15.89
N GLY A 251 -6.92 41.59 -15.23
CA GLY A 251 -6.45 41.41 -13.86
C GLY A 251 -7.55 41.62 -12.84
N ILE A 252 -7.33 41.13 -11.62
CA ILE A 252 -8.11 41.52 -10.44
C ILE A 252 -7.17 41.76 -9.25
N VAL A 253 -7.40 42.92 -8.63
CA VAL A 253 -6.83 43.45 -7.40
C VAL A 253 -7.60 42.89 -6.18
N ALA A 254 -6.92 42.75 -5.05
CA ALA A 254 -7.41 42.19 -3.78
C ALA A 254 -8.53 42.98 -3.05
N SER A 255 -9.37 42.29 -2.27
CA SER A 255 -9.76 42.63 -0.86
C SER A 255 -10.63 41.53 -0.20
N PRO A 256 -10.59 41.37 1.15
CA PRO A 256 -11.16 40.23 1.87
C PRO A 256 -12.59 40.50 2.39
N ALA A 257 -13.45 39.49 2.35
CA ALA A 257 -14.62 39.38 3.22
C ALA A 257 -14.34 38.23 4.20
N THR A 258 -14.54 38.46 5.50
CA THR A 258 -14.24 37.46 6.54
C THR A 258 -15.40 36.48 6.64
N THR A 259 -15.38 35.39 5.86
CA THR A 259 -16.33 34.28 6.02
C THR A 259 -16.22 33.71 7.44
N SER A 260 -17.35 33.48 8.13
CA SER A 260 -17.35 32.88 9.48
C SER A 260 -16.94 31.41 9.43
N ILE A 261 -16.42 30.86 10.54
CA ILE A 261 -15.93 29.47 10.55
C ILE A 261 -17.05 28.45 10.28
N ASP A 262 -18.26 28.69 10.79
CA ASP A 262 -19.39 27.80 10.57
C ASP A 262 -19.83 27.78 9.10
N GLU A 263 -19.84 28.95 8.44
CA GLU A 263 -20.10 29.05 7.00
C GLU A 263 -19.00 28.39 6.18
N ALA A 264 -17.74 28.53 6.61
CA ALA A 264 -16.61 27.88 5.97
C ALA A 264 -16.71 26.35 6.06
N LEU A 265 -17.03 25.82 7.23
CA LEU A 265 -17.22 24.38 7.44
C LEU A 265 -18.37 23.82 6.60
N ALA A 266 -19.51 24.51 6.55
CA ALA A 266 -20.63 24.12 5.70
C ALA A 266 -20.25 24.08 4.21
N LYS A 267 -19.46 25.05 3.74
CA LYS A 267 -18.96 25.08 2.35
C LYS A 267 -17.99 23.92 2.06
N LEU A 268 -17.05 23.64 2.96
CA LEU A 268 -16.08 22.55 2.79
C LEU A 268 -16.76 21.17 2.86
N ALA A 269 -17.73 20.99 3.76
CA ALA A 269 -18.51 19.75 3.86
C ALA A 269 -19.28 19.44 2.57
N GLY A 270 -19.73 20.47 1.84
CA GLY A 270 -20.40 20.35 0.56
C GLY A 270 -19.49 20.09 -0.64
N ALA A 271 -18.17 19.94 -0.47
CA ALA A 271 -17.25 19.68 -1.57
C ALA A 271 -17.56 18.34 -2.26
N ALA A 272 -17.77 18.39 -3.57
CA ALA A 272 -18.19 17.26 -4.39
C ALA A 272 -17.25 17.03 -5.57
N VAL A 273 -17.17 15.78 -6.01
CA VAL A 273 -16.37 15.41 -7.19
C VAL A 273 -16.87 16.20 -8.41
N GLY A 274 -15.95 16.80 -9.16
CA GLY A 274 -16.25 17.57 -10.38
C GLY A 274 -16.49 19.07 -10.19
N THR A 275 -16.51 19.60 -8.96
CA THR A 275 -16.67 21.07 -8.74
C THR A 275 -15.37 21.87 -8.88
N GLY A 276 -14.21 21.20 -8.84
CA GLY A 276 -12.89 21.85 -8.85
C GLY A 276 -12.62 22.74 -7.62
N SER A 277 -11.47 23.42 -7.63
CA SER A 277 -11.05 24.37 -6.58
C SER A 277 -11.69 25.76 -6.78
N THR A 278 -12.99 25.86 -6.46
CA THR A 278 -13.74 27.12 -6.63
C THR A 278 -13.19 28.22 -5.71
N PRO A 279 -13.32 29.51 -6.07
CA PRO A 279 -12.94 30.61 -5.18
C PRO A 279 -13.61 30.53 -3.80
N ALA A 280 -14.86 30.06 -3.74
CA ALA A 280 -15.61 29.91 -2.49
C ALA A 280 -15.04 28.79 -1.60
N LEU A 281 -14.58 27.68 -2.18
CA LEU A 281 -13.92 26.60 -1.44
C LEU A 281 -12.54 27.04 -0.93
N ARG A 282 -11.77 27.79 -1.73
CA ARG A 282 -10.47 28.34 -1.31
C ARG A 282 -10.63 29.35 -0.17
N GLU A 283 -11.63 30.22 -0.24
CA GLU A 283 -11.95 31.17 0.82
C GLU A 283 -12.38 30.44 2.11
N ALA A 284 -13.22 29.42 1.99
CA ALA A 284 -13.64 28.60 3.13
C ALA A 284 -12.46 27.83 3.75
N TRP A 285 -11.60 27.23 2.93
CA TRP A 285 -10.37 26.59 3.39
C TRP A 285 -9.48 27.57 4.14
N GLN A 286 -9.29 28.78 3.61
CA GLN A 286 -8.47 29.81 4.25
C GLN A 286 -9.03 30.24 5.61
N ALA A 287 -10.36 30.34 5.74
CA ALA A 287 -10.99 30.66 7.02
C ALA A 287 -10.75 29.57 8.07
N VAL A 288 -10.80 28.29 7.69
CA VAL A 288 -10.48 27.17 8.61
C VAL A 288 -8.97 27.10 8.90
N ALA A 289 -8.11 27.33 7.90
CA ALA A 289 -6.66 27.35 8.05
C ALA A 289 -6.15 28.48 8.96
N GLN A 290 -6.93 29.54 9.14
CA GLN A 290 -6.65 30.66 10.03
C GLN A 290 -7.38 30.54 11.38
N SER A 291 -8.02 29.40 11.65
CA SER A 291 -8.79 29.19 12.87
C SER A 291 -7.92 28.94 14.10
N GLU A 292 -8.37 29.45 15.25
CA GLU A 292 -7.75 29.18 16.55
C GLU A 292 -8.03 27.74 17.01
N PRO A 293 -7.15 27.14 17.83
CA PRO A 293 -7.32 25.75 18.30
C PRO A 293 -8.66 25.45 18.99
N ALA A 294 -9.28 26.44 19.61
CA ALA A 294 -10.60 26.31 20.22
C ALA A 294 -11.71 25.92 19.22
N ALA A 295 -11.51 26.15 17.91
CA ALA A 295 -12.47 25.79 16.87
C ALA A 295 -12.25 24.39 16.27
N TRP A 296 -11.09 23.75 16.51
CA TRP A 296 -10.75 22.46 15.92
C TRP A 296 -11.79 21.35 16.19
N PRO A 297 -12.44 21.25 17.37
CA PRO A 297 -13.51 20.26 17.59
C PRO A 297 -14.67 20.36 16.59
N ASN A 298 -15.04 21.58 16.15
CA ASN A 298 -16.10 21.76 15.15
C ASN A 298 -15.64 21.26 13.77
N VAL A 299 -14.36 21.42 13.46
CA VAL A 299 -13.77 20.90 12.22
C VAL A 299 -13.74 19.37 12.25
N LEU A 300 -13.36 18.78 13.38
CA LEU A 300 -13.34 17.32 13.60
C LEU A 300 -14.74 16.71 13.57
N GLN A 301 -15.75 17.41 14.10
CA GLN A 301 -17.14 17.01 13.96
C GLN A 301 -17.56 17.00 12.48
N THR A 302 -17.25 18.08 11.75
CA THR A 302 -17.54 18.20 10.31
C THR A 302 -16.83 17.10 9.50
N LEU A 303 -15.59 16.77 9.87
CA LEU A 303 -14.79 15.70 9.26
C LEU A 303 -15.42 14.31 9.46
N SER A 304 -16.20 14.10 10.52
CA SER A 304 -16.81 12.79 10.80
C SER A 304 -17.81 12.36 9.74
N ASP A 305 -18.53 13.33 9.17
CA ASP A 305 -19.58 13.11 8.18
C ASP A 305 -19.12 13.44 6.75
N ALA A 306 -17.84 13.80 6.58
CA ALA A 306 -17.30 14.31 5.32
C ALA A 306 -17.12 13.22 4.27
N SER A 307 -17.40 13.55 3.00
CA SER A 307 -16.95 12.75 1.86
C SER A 307 -15.41 12.68 1.82
N PRO A 308 -14.79 11.70 1.16
CA PRO A 308 -13.32 11.63 1.06
C PRO A 308 -12.67 12.92 0.52
N LEU A 309 -13.33 13.59 -0.43
CA LEU A 309 -12.85 14.87 -0.96
C LEU A 309 -12.97 16.00 0.07
N ALA A 310 -14.12 16.12 0.73
CA ALA A 310 -14.33 17.12 1.79
C ALA A 310 -13.37 16.89 2.97
N ALA A 311 -13.09 15.63 3.32
CA ALA A 311 -12.13 15.25 4.33
C ALA A 311 -10.72 15.75 4.02
N ASN A 312 -10.28 15.68 2.75
CA ASN A 312 -8.98 16.22 2.33
C ASN A 312 -8.90 17.74 2.49
N TRP A 313 -9.96 18.48 2.15
CA TRP A 313 -10.03 19.92 2.38
C TRP A 313 -9.96 20.27 3.87
N LEU A 314 -10.73 19.57 4.71
CA LEU A 314 -10.78 19.82 6.16
C LEU A 314 -9.45 19.46 6.85
N ARG A 315 -8.84 18.32 6.51
CA ARG A 315 -7.54 17.91 7.08
C ARG A 315 -6.40 18.82 6.66
N SER A 316 -6.34 19.23 5.39
CA SER A 316 -5.32 20.19 4.93
C SER A 316 -5.48 21.56 5.59
N ALA A 317 -6.72 22.01 5.83
CA ALA A 317 -6.97 23.24 6.56
C ALA A 317 -6.55 23.13 8.03
N LEU A 318 -6.88 22.01 8.69
CA LEU A 318 -6.44 21.73 10.07
C LEU A 318 -4.91 21.67 10.18
N ALA A 319 -4.22 21.07 9.22
CA ALA A 319 -2.76 21.04 9.19
C ALA A 319 -2.17 22.46 9.11
N ALA A 320 -2.73 23.33 8.26
CA ALA A 320 -2.31 24.73 8.18
C ALA A 320 -2.62 25.53 9.45
N ALA A 321 -3.77 25.28 10.09
CA ALA A 321 -4.13 25.87 11.37
C ALA A 321 -3.20 25.40 12.50
N SER A 322 -2.86 24.10 12.52
CA SER A 322 -1.91 23.50 13.46
C SER A 322 -0.53 24.13 13.34
N GLU A 323 -0.02 24.30 12.11
CA GLU A 323 1.27 24.92 11.86
C GLU A 323 1.31 26.38 12.36
N THR A 324 0.21 27.12 12.18
CA THR A 324 0.10 28.48 12.72
C THR A 324 0.09 28.46 14.25
N ALA A 325 -0.63 27.52 14.85
CA ALA A 325 -0.72 27.38 16.30
C ALA A 325 0.62 27.01 16.97
N LYS A 326 1.59 26.43 16.24
CA LYS A 326 2.93 26.16 16.80
C LYS A 326 3.65 27.42 17.27
N GLN A 327 3.33 28.57 16.68
CA GLN A 327 3.93 29.85 17.05
C GLN A 327 3.43 30.36 18.41
N THR A 328 2.21 30.01 18.79
CA THR A 328 1.54 30.46 20.03
C THR A 328 1.48 29.37 21.09
N GLY A 329 1.61 28.10 20.68
CA GLY A 329 1.47 26.92 21.52
C GLY A 329 0.01 26.59 21.85
N LEU A 330 -0.27 25.30 22.06
CA LEU A 330 -1.59 24.82 22.44
C LEU A 330 -1.84 25.02 23.95
N LYS A 331 -2.88 25.76 24.33
CA LYS A 331 -3.25 25.97 25.74
C LYS A 331 -3.84 24.70 26.34
N ASP A 332 -3.76 24.55 27.67
CA ASP A 332 -4.26 23.34 28.36
C ASP A 332 -5.76 23.07 28.12
N GLN A 333 -6.57 24.13 28.02
CA GLN A 333 -8.00 24.00 27.71
C GLN A 333 -8.24 23.51 26.28
N GLU A 334 -7.42 23.93 25.32
CA GLU A 334 -7.51 23.52 23.91
C GLU A 334 -7.01 22.06 23.74
N ALA A 335 -5.94 21.70 24.44
CA ALA A 335 -5.47 20.32 24.52
C ALA A 335 -6.54 19.39 25.12
N GLU A 336 -7.28 19.84 26.12
CA GLU A 336 -8.39 19.05 26.70
C GLU A 336 -9.54 18.82 25.72
N LEU A 337 -9.85 19.78 24.85
CA LEU A 337 -10.84 19.58 23.78
C LEU A 337 -10.41 18.49 22.78
N LEU A 338 -9.12 18.40 22.47
CA LEU A 338 -8.58 17.32 21.64
C LEU A 338 -8.66 15.98 22.37
N ARG A 339 -8.31 15.90 23.66
CA ARG A 339 -8.47 14.67 24.46
C ARG A 339 -9.92 14.18 24.49
N GLN A 340 -10.88 15.10 24.61
CA GLN A 340 -12.30 14.77 24.53
C GLN A 340 -12.70 14.25 23.16
N SER A 341 -12.17 14.85 22.10
CA SER A 341 -12.40 14.40 20.72
C SER A 341 -11.84 12.98 20.50
N ILE A 342 -10.64 12.69 21.00
CA ILE A 342 -10.03 11.35 20.91
C ILE A 342 -10.88 10.31 21.66
N ARG A 343 -11.47 10.65 22.81
CA ARG A 343 -12.33 9.73 23.59
C ARG A 343 -13.78 9.65 23.09
N SER A 344 -14.17 10.47 22.11
CA SER A 344 -15.55 10.57 21.68
C SER A 344 -16.02 9.30 20.95
N THR A 345 -17.18 8.77 21.36
CA THR A 345 -17.87 7.69 20.65
C THR A 345 -18.69 8.18 19.46
N GLU A 346 -18.88 9.49 19.34
CA GLU A 346 -19.69 10.11 18.27
C GLU A 346 -18.84 10.51 17.06
N LEU A 347 -17.54 10.73 17.26
CA LEU A 347 -16.62 11.05 16.16
C LEU A 347 -16.23 9.80 15.38
N SER A 348 -16.02 9.98 14.07
CA SER A 348 -15.48 8.93 13.20
C SER A 348 -14.03 8.60 13.56
N ASN A 349 -13.57 7.41 13.16
CA ASN A 349 -12.18 6.99 13.35
C ASN A 349 -11.19 8.01 12.78
N LEU A 350 -11.42 8.49 11.54
CA LEU A 350 -10.60 9.50 10.90
C LEU A 350 -10.49 10.81 11.71
N SER A 351 -11.61 11.27 12.30
CA SER A 351 -11.61 12.47 13.13
C SER A 351 -10.89 12.26 14.45
N ARG A 352 -11.05 11.10 15.09
CA ARG A 352 -10.36 10.76 16.33
C ARG A 352 -8.85 10.63 16.10
N ARG A 353 -8.44 10.00 15.00
CA ARG A 353 -7.05 9.94 14.55
C ARG A 353 -6.47 11.34 14.32
N THR A 354 -7.18 12.18 13.58
CA THR A 354 -6.75 13.57 13.32
C THR A 354 -6.59 14.35 14.63
N ALA A 355 -7.52 14.17 15.59
CA ALA A 355 -7.42 14.80 16.90
C ALA A 355 -6.19 14.33 17.71
N TYR A 356 -5.88 13.03 17.63
CA TYR A 356 -4.68 12.45 18.23
C TYR A 356 -3.40 13.04 17.61
N GLU A 357 -3.30 13.08 16.29
CA GLU A 357 -2.16 13.65 15.57
C GLU A 357 -1.93 15.12 15.96
N LEU A 358 -3.00 15.93 15.98
CA LEU A 358 -2.93 17.33 16.41
C LEU A 358 -2.50 17.47 17.86
N LEU A 359 -2.96 16.61 18.77
CA LEU A 359 -2.56 16.69 20.18
C LEU A 359 -1.09 16.34 20.35
N ILE A 360 -0.63 15.24 19.75
CA ILE A 360 0.76 14.76 19.90
C ILE A 360 1.76 15.68 19.20
N GLU A 361 1.37 16.33 18.10
CA GLU A 361 2.19 17.34 17.45
C GLU A 361 2.53 18.52 18.37
N HIS A 362 1.60 18.92 19.26
CA HIS A 362 1.79 20.04 20.19
C HIS A 362 2.17 19.62 21.62
N ARG A 363 1.90 18.37 22.00
CA ARG A 363 2.15 17.79 23.33
C ARG A 363 2.76 16.37 23.19
N PRO A 364 3.97 16.25 22.63
CA PRO A 364 4.59 14.94 22.38
C PRO A 364 4.78 14.10 23.65
N ASP A 365 5.04 14.77 24.78
CA ASP A 365 5.20 14.13 26.10
C ASP A 365 3.94 13.38 26.58
N GLU A 366 2.76 13.67 26.02
CA GLU A 366 1.51 12.99 26.38
C GLU A 366 1.27 11.68 25.62
N ARG A 367 2.07 11.40 24.57
CA ARG A 367 1.87 10.26 23.66
C ARG A 367 1.70 8.95 24.40
N GLU A 368 2.66 8.60 25.25
CA GLU A 368 2.65 7.31 25.95
C GLU A 368 1.46 7.18 26.91
N THR A 369 1.21 8.21 27.73
CA THR A 369 0.10 8.19 28.69
C THR A 369 -1.26 8.07 27.99
N LEU A 370 -1.38 8.66 26.80
CA LEU A 370 -2.60 8.55 26.01
C LEU A 370 -2.76 7.17 25.39
N LEU A 371 -1.71 6.64 24.74
CA LEU A 371 -1.71 5.33 24.11
C LEU A 371 -1.98 4.19 25.10
N GLU A 372 -1.52 4.30 26.35
CA GLU A 372 -1.86 3.36 27.42
C GLU A 372 -3.38 3.16 27.61
N THR A 373 -4.18 4.18 27.30
CA THR A 373 -5.64 4.14 27.42
C THR A 373 -6.34 3.62 26.16
N LEU A 374 -5.61 3.41 25.06
CA LEU A 374 -6.17 3.12 23.73
C LEU A 374 -5.92 1.68 23.26
N ALA A 375 -5.31 0.81 24.09
CA ALA A 375 -5.04 -0.59 23.71
C ALA A 375 -6.31 -1.44 23.47
N ASP A 376 -7.46 -1.03 24.00
CA ASP A 376 -8.78 -1.64 23.73
C ASP A 376 -9.66 -0.77 22.83
N ASP A 377 -9.11 0.29 22.23
CA ASP A 377 -9.89 1.26 21.48
C ASP A 377 -10.57 0.66 20.26
N ARG A 378 -11.80 1.06 19.93
CA ARG A 378 -12.52 0.53 18.75
C ARG A 378 -11.91 0.94 17.41
N ASP A 379 -11.12 2.01 17.40
CA ASP A 379 -10.40 2.48 16.22
C ASP A 379 -9.13 1.65 16.02
N GLU A 380 -9.02 1.04 14.84
CA GLU A 380 -7.93 0.14 14.49
C GLU A 380 -6.57 0.84 14.50
N GLU A 381 -6.48 2.09 14.05
CA GLU A 381 -5.22 2.85 13.98
C GLU A 381 -4.75 3.31 15.36
N LEU A 382 -5.66 3.84 16.19
CA LEU A 382 -5.34 4.23 17.57
C LEU A 382 -4.96 3.03 18.43
N ARG A 383 -5.67 1.90 18.24
CA ARG A 383 -5.32 0.63 18.88
C ARG A 383 -3.96 0.13 18.39
N TYR A 384 -3.68 0.21 17.09
CA TYR A 384 -2.40 -0.23 16.52
C TYR A 384 -1.23 0.46 17.22
N ASP A 385 -1.26 1.79 17.32
CA ASP A 385 -0.20 2.56 17.99
C ASP A 385 -0.06 2.18 19.47
N ALA A 386 -1.17 1.91 20.16
CA ALA A 386 -1.17 1.51 21.56
C ALA A 386 -0.59 0.10 21.78
N VAL A 387 -0.93 -0.84 20.91
CA VAL A 387 -0.36 -2.20 20.92
C VAL A 387 1.12 -2.16 20.56
N GLN A 388 1.50 -1.31 19.63
CA GLN A 388 2.90 -1.10 19.24
C GLN A 388 3.74 -0.60 20.43
N LEU A 389 3.23 0.36 21.21
CA LEU A 389 3.87 0.81 22.45
C LEU A 389 4.04 -0.34 23.48
N LEU A 390 3.06 -1.25 23.58
CA LEU A 390 3.18 -2.42 24.45
C LEU A 390 4.27 -3.40 23.97
N LEU A 391 4.40 -3.60 22.66
CA LEU A 391 5.46 -4.43 22.08
C LEU A 391 6.86 -3.83 22.30
N GLU A 392 7.00 -2.53 22.13
CA GLU A 392 8.23 -1.77 22.39
C GLU A 392 8.65 -1.89 23.86
N ARG A 393 7.71 -1.63 24.79
CA ARG A 393 7.96 -1.81 26.23
C ARG A 393 8.31 -3.25 26.61
N ALA A 394 7.69 -4.24 25.96
CA ALA A 394 8.02 -5.64 26.17
C ALA A 394 9.45 -5.94 25.69
N ALA A 395 9.87 -5.41 24.54
CA ALA A 395 11.23 -5.54 24.06
C ALA A 395 12.25 -4.92 25.03
N GLU A 396 12.03 -3.67 25.43
CA GLU A 396 12.91 -2.92 26.35
C GLU A 396 13.00 -3.54 27.75
N ALA A 397 11.93 -4.15 28.25
CA ALA A 397 11.94 -4.84 29.54
C ALA A 397 12.94 -6.01 29.59
N GLY A 398 13.38 -6.51 28.41
CA GLY A 398 14.39 -7.54 28.25
C GLY A 398 15.84 -7.04 28.24
N ASP A 399 16.08 -5.74 28.03
CA ASP A 399 17.43 -5.21 27.81
C ASP A 399 18.22 -5.05 29.10
N GLU A 400 19.40 -5.67 29.16
CA GLU A 400 20.37 -5.48 30.23
C GLU A 400 21.50 -4.54 29.81
N PRO A 401 22.01 -3.68 30.72
CA PRO A 401 23.27 -2.97 30.51
C PRO A 401 24.49 -3.90 30.34
N ASN A 402 24.42 -5.16 30.81
CA ASN A 402 25.55 -6.10 30.89
C ASN A 402 25.27 -7.52 30.33
N GLY A 403 24.13 -7.76 29.66
CA GLY A 403 23.85 -8.99 28.92
C GLY A 403 23.66 -10.29 29.73
N THR A 404 23.40 -10.22 31.04
CA THR A 404 23.01 -11.39 31.84
C THR A 404 21.51 -11.65 31.68
N LYS A 405 21.03 -12.89 31.84
CA LYS A 405 19.59 -13.20 31.80
C LYS A 405 19.04 -13.20 33.22
N SER A 406 18.07 -12.34 33.51
CA SER A 406 17.35 -12.29 34.80
C SER A 406 15.95 -12.89 34.64
N THR A 407 15.66 -13.97 35.38
CA THR A 407 14.37 -14.69 35.35
C THR A 407 13.16 -13.78 35.65
N ASN A 408 13.33 -12.79 36.52
CA ASN A 408 12.27 -11.83 36.86
C ASN A 408 11.96 -10.87 35.69
N ARG A 409 12.95 -10.54 34.85
CA ARG A 409 12.76 -9.68 33.68
C ARG A 409 12.15 -10.43 32.51
N GLU A 410 12.57 -11.68 32.27
CA GLU A 410 11.92 -12.55 31.27
C GLU A 410 10.43 -12.75 31.61
N ALA A 411 10.09 -12.92 32.89
CA ALA A 411 8.70 -12.99 33.33
C ALA A 411 7.92 -11.69 33.09
N ALA A 412 8.54 -10.52 33.33
CA ALA A 412 7.92 -9.22 33.07
C ALA A 412 7.71 -8.96 31.57
N ARG A 413 8.71 -9.30 30.75
CA ARG A 413 8.65 -9.24 29.28
C ARG A 413 7.56 -10.15 28.73
N ALA A 414 7.49 -11.40 29.18
CA ALA A 414 6.42 -12.33 28.81
C ALA A 414 5.04 -11.77 29.21
N ALA A 415 4.89 -11.17 30.38
CA ALA A 415 3.64 -10.54 30.80
C ALA A 415 3.20 -9.42 29.84
N LEU A 416 4.12 -8.56 29.40
CA LEU A 416 3.82 -7.49 28.45
C LEU A 416 3.45 -8.02 27.06
N TYR A 417 4.16 -9.03 26.53
CA TYR A 417 3.77 -9.64 25.26
C TYR A 417 2.41 -10.33 25.33
N ARG A 418 2.04 -10.97 26.45
CA ARG A 418 0.68 -11.52 26.61
C ARG A 418 -0.38 -10.42 26.58
N VAL A 419 -0.12 -9.27 27.21
CA VAL A 419 -1.01 -8.12 27.14
C VAL A 419 -1.10 -7.64 25.68
N ALA A 420 0.02 -7.39 25.01
CA ALA A 420 0.05 -6.97 23.60
C ALA A 420 -0.73 -7.94 22.70
N LEU A 421 -0.49 -9.25 22.82
CA LEU A 421 -1.16 -10.30 22.06
C LEU A 421 -2.68 -10.30 22.28
N SER A 422 -3.15 -10.08 23.52
CA SER A 422 -4.59 -10.01 23.83
C SER A 422 -5.28 -8.79 23.19
N LYS A 423 -4.52 -7.74 22.89
CA LYS A 423 -5.00 -6.45 22.36
C LYS A 423 -4.82 -6.33 20.85
N ALA A 424 -3.83 -7.02 20.28
CA ALA A 424 -3.56 -7.04 18.85
C ALA A 424 -4.76 -7.53 18.03
N ARG A 425 -4.97 -6.92 16.85
CA ARG A 425 -6.07 -7.26 15.92
C ARG A 425 -5.61 -7.45 14.49
N VAL A 426 -4.43 -6.95 14.16
CA VAL A 426 -3.75 -7.09 12.87
C VAL A 426 -2.69 -8.18 12.96
N LEU A 427 -2.44 -8.84 11.83
CA LEU A 427 -1.63 -10.07 11.79
C LEU A 427 -0.17 -9.82 12.18
N ASP A 428 0.44 -8.73 11.73
CA ASP A 428 1.84 -8.38 12.02
C ASP A 428 2.12 -8.27 13.52
N GLN A 429 1.25 -7.59 14.28
CA GLN A 429 1.39 -7.45 15.73
C GLN A 429 1.11 -8.76 16.47
N VAL A 430 0.13 -9.54 16.01
CA VAL A 430 -0.15 -10.87 16.55
C VAL A 430 1.06 -11.78 16.37
N GLU A 431 1.67 -11.77 15.20
CA GLU A 431 2.87 -12.55 14.88
C GLU A 431 4.07 -12.11 15.69
N ALA A 432 4.32 -10.80 15.78
CA ALA A 432 5.43 -10.25 16.56
C ALA A 432 5.33 -10.66 18.04
N ALA A 433 4.15 -10.50 18.65
CA ALA A 433 3.92 -10.90 20.04
C ALA A 433 4.04 -12.42 20.24
N ALA A 434 3.46 -13.19 19.32
CA ALA A 434 3.47 -14.66 19.41
C ALA A 434 4.87 -15.24 19.25
N ALA A 435 5.65 -14.76 18.28
CA ALA A 435 7.04 -15.16 18.07
C ALA A 435 7.90 -14.82 19.31
N ALA A 436 7.71 -13.62 19.88
CA ALA A 436 8.45 -13.22 21.06
C ALA A 436 8.09 -14.04 22.31
N LEU A 437 6.84 -14.50 22.45
CA LEU A 437 6.43 -15.44 23.50
C LEU A 437 7.00 -16.84 23.26
N GLU A 438 7.06 -17.30 22.01
CA GLU A 438 7.68 -18.56 21.63
C GLU A 438 9.17 -18.61 22.00
N ASP A 439 9.90 -17.52 21.75
CA ASP A 439 11.30 -17.37 22.15
C ASP A 439 11.50 -17.44 23.68
N LEU A 440 10.46 -17.10 24.45
CA LEU A 440 10.42 -17.21 25.91
C LEU A 440 9.90 -18.57 26.39
N GLY A 441 9.66 -19.52 25.48
CA GLY A 441 9.20 -20.88 25.77
C GLY A 441 7.67 -21.03 25.85
N GLU A 442 6.91 -20.02 25.43
CA GLU A 442 5.43 -20.01 25.45
C GLU A 442 4.86 -20.12 24.05
N LYS A 443 4.60 -21.35 23.62
CA LYS A 443 4.01 -21.62 22.29
C LYS A 443 2.62 -21.02 22.14
N GLN A 444 2.41 -20.29 21.06
CA GLN A 444 1.12 -19.68 20.73
C GLN A 444 0.45 -20.43 19.57
N THR A 445 -0.89 -20.37 19.51
CA THR A 445 -1.67 -20.97 18.42
C THR A 445 -2.50 -19.88 17.76
N LEU A 446 -2.04 -19.38 16.62
CA LEU A 446 -2.64 -18.19 15.99
C LEU A 446 -4.07 -18.42 15.54
N THR A 447 -4.40 -19.64 15.11
CA THR A 447 -5.79 -20.01 14.79
C THR A 447 -6.73 -19.76 15.96
N ASP A 448 -6.29 -20.09 17.17
CA ASP A 448 -7.10 -19.92 18.38
C ASP A 448 -7.18 -18.44 18.76
N ILE A 449 -6.04 -17.74 18.74
CA ILE A 449 -5.92 -16.32 19.11
C ILE A 449 -6.75 -15.42 18.20
N MET A 450 -6.78 -15.71 16.90
CA MET A 450 -7.48 -14.90 15.89
C MET A 450 -8.90 -15.42 15.59
N GLY A 451 -9.29 -16.58 16.11
CA GLY A 451 -10.63 -17.14 15.91
C GLY A 451 -10.85 -17.81 14.54
N PHE A 452 -9.79 -18.33 13.92
CA PHE A 452 -9.91 -19.09 12.66
C PHE A 452 -10.68 -20.39 12.87
N VAL A 453 -11.56 -20.69 11.92
CA VAL A 453 -12.30 -21.96 11.90
C VAL A 453 -11.44 -22.99 11.18
N THR A 454 -11.01 -24.02 11.89
CA THR A 454 -10.08 -25.03 11.35
C THR A 454 -10.74 -26.38 11.09
N ALA A 455 -11.88 -26.67 11.72
CA ALA A 455 -12.63 -27.91 11.56
C ALA A 455 -13.81 -27.72 10.61
N TRP A 456 -13.85 -28.52 9.55
CA TRP A 456 -14.81 -28.41 8.45
C TRP A 456 -15.31 -29.79 8.02
N ARG A 457 -16.50 -29.82 7.46
CA ARG A 457 -16.96 -30.87 6.55
C ARG A 457 -16.85 -30.36 5.14
N LEU A 458 -16.26 -31.13 4.23
CA LEU A 458 -16.10 -30.77 2.83
C LEU A 458 -17.00 -31.62 1.94
N ILE A 459 -17.53 -31.05 0.86
CA ILE A 459 -18.22 -31.79 -0.19
C ILE A 459 -17.97 -31.15 -1.56
N GLY A 460 -17.68 -31.97 -2.56
CA GLY A 460 -17.30 -31.55 -3.91
C GLY A 460 -16.32 -32.56 -4.53
N PRO A 461 -15.76 -32.28 -5.72
CA PRO A 461 -16.05 -31.14 -6.58
C PRO A 461 -17.39 -31.27 -7.32
N PHE A 462 -18.16 -30.18 -7.38
CA PHE A 462 -19.25 -29.99 -8.35
C PHE A 462 -18.72 -29.26 -9.59
N ASP A 463 -19.52 -29.18 -10.66
CA ASP A 463 -19.08 -28.58 -11.90
C ASP A 463 -19.07 -27.04 -11.84
N ASN A 464 -17.95 -26.43 -12.23
CA ASN A 464 -17.82 -24.99 -12.47
C ASN A 464 -17.36 -24.70 -13.91
N THR A 465 -17.78 -25.52 -14.88
CA THR A 465 -17.43 -25.31 -16.28
C THR A 465 -17.93 -23.94 -16.74
N ALA A 466 -17.04 -23.17 -17.36
CA ALA A 466 -17.30 -21.78 -17.78
C ALA A 466 -17.79 -20.85 -16.65
N GLY A 467 -17.48 -21.14 -15.38
CA GLY A 467 -17.90 -20.32 -14.24
C GLY A 467 -19.37 -20.49 -13.82
N ALA A 468 -20.11 -21.40 -14.46
CA ALA A 468 -21.55 -21.59 -14.19
C ALA A 468 -21.86 -22.01 -12.74
N GLY A 469 -20.91 -22.67 -12.08
CA GLY A 469 -21.03 -23.16 -10.73
C GLY A 469 -21.23 -22.05 -9.71
N PHE A 470 -20.73 -20.82 -9.94
CA PHE A 470 -20.90 -19.71 -9.00
C PHE A 470 -22.39 -19.31 -8.81
N SER A 471 -23.10 -19.15 -9.93
CA SER A 471 -24.53 -18.79 -9.94
C SER A 471 -25.45 -20.00 -9.73
N HIS A 472 -24.99 -21.21 -10.05
CA HIS A 472 -25.77 -22.44 -9.83
C HIS A 472 -25.87 -22.79 -8.35
N ALA A 473 -27.10 -22.88 -7.84
CA ALA A 473 -27.36 -23.24 -6.45
C ALA A 473 -27.39 -24.76 -6.25
N GLU A 474 -26.39 -25.28 -5.53
CA GLU A 474 -26.35 -26.71 -5.15
C GLU A 474 -27.20 -26.99 -3.90
N ALA A 475 -27.45 -28.27 -3.61
CA ALA A 475 -28.24 -28.68 -2.45
C ALA A 475 -27.74 -28.11 -1.09
N PRO A 476 -26.41 -28.01 -0.81
CA PRO A 476 -25.91 -27.45 0.44
C PRO A 476 -26.35 -25.99 0.70
N GLU A 477 -26.62 -25.21 -0.35
CA GLU A 477 -27.09 -23.81 -0.23
C GLU A 477 -28.53 -23.71 0.28
N LYS A 478 -29.33 -24.79 0.16
CA LYS A 478 -30.75 -24.81 0.53
C LYS A 478 -30.99 -25.46 1.88
N SER A 479 -30.27 -26.56 2.16
CA SER A 479 -30.40 -27.31 3.40
C SER A 479 -29.14 -28.11 3.67
N LEU A 480 -28.59 -27.93 4.87
CA LEU A 480 -27.46 -28.72 5.35
C LEU A 480 -27.96 -30.01 5.99
N SER A 481 -27.48 -31.15 5.49
CA SER A 481 -27.72 -32.48 6.05
C SER A 481 -26.45 -33.31 5.90
N ALA A 482 -26.00 -33.92 7.00
CA ALA A 482 -24.80 -34.75 7.00
C ALA A 482 -24.97 -36.05 6.18
N ASP A 483 -26.20 -36.57 6.09
CA ASP A 483 -26.53 -37.82 5.41
C ASP A 483 -26.86 -37.65 3.92
N VAL A 484 -26.59 -36.47 3.35
CA VAL A 484 -26.90 -36.18 1.95
C VAL A 484 -25.92 -36.88 1.00
N SER A 485 -26.46 -37.48 -0.05
CA SER A 485 -25.70 -38.05 -1.16
C SER A 485 -26.00 -37.26 -2.43
N LEU A 486 -25.00 -36.61 -3.00
CA LEU A 486 -25.14 -35.70 -4.14
C LEU A 486 -24.39 -36.22 -5.37
N VAL A 487 -24.78 -35.71 -6.55
CA VAL A 487 -24.07 -35.99 -7.80
C VAL A 487 -23.02 -34.91 -8.00
N GLY A 488 -21.75 -35.32 -8.04
CA GLY A 488 -20.62 -34.43 -8.29
C GLY A 488 -20.32 -34.26 -9.77
N LYS A 489 -19.23 -33.53 -10.03
CA LYS A 489 -18.68 -33.33 -11.37
C LYS A 489 -18.45 -34.69 -12.07
N PRO A 490 -18.83 -34.85 -13.35
CA PRO A 490 -18.56 -36.08 -14.10
C PRO A 490 -17.05 -36.36 -14.21
N LEU A 491 -16.68 -37.62 -14.10
CA LEU A 491 -15.32 -38.09 -14.37
C LEU A 491 -14.98 -37.95 -15.86
N ALA A 492 -13.69 -38.05 -16.20
CA ALA A 492 -13.23 -38.03 -17.59
C ALA A 492 -13.86 -39.12 -18.49
N ASP A 493 -14.33 -40.23 -17.90
CA ASP A 493 -15.05 -41.30 -18.60
C ASP A 493 -16.57 -41.08 -18.70
N GLY A 494 -17.05 -39.91 -18.25
CA GLY A 494 -18.46 -39.51 -18.27
C GLY A 494 -19.31 -40.08 -17.12
N LYS A 495 -18.74 -40.88 -16.22
CA LYS A 495 -19.50 -41.40 -15.07
C LYS A 495 -19.69 -40.34 -13.99
N SER A 496 -20.89 -40.32 -13.41
CA SER A 496 -21.21 -39.48 -12.26
C SER A 496 -20.46 -39.93 -11.00
N ARG A 497 -19.91 -38.97 -10.26
CA ARG A 497 -19.39 -39.19 -8.91
C ARG A 497 -20.52 -39.04 -7.89
N THR A 498 -20.58 -39.94 -6.91
CA THR A 498 -21.42 -39.74 -5.73
C THR A 498 -20.61 -39.03 -4.66
N LEU A 499 -21.14 -37.94 -4.11
CA LEU A 499 -20.50 -37.10 -3.11
C LEU A 499 -21.23 -37.18 -1.78
N THR A 500 -20.45 -37.27 -0.70
CA THR A 500 -20.89 -37.21 0.69
C THR A 500 -19.95 -36.29 1.44
N TRP A 501 -20.38 -35.74 2.58
CA TRP A 501 -19.51 -34.94 3.42
C TRP A 501 -18.33 -35.75 3.96
N SER A 502 -17.14 -35.15 3.95
CA SER A 502 -15.93 -35.68 4.59
C SER A 502 -15.40 -34.70 5.62
N SER A 503 -14.98 -35.20 6.78
CA SER A 503 -14.35 -34.36 7.80
C SER A 503 -12.95 -33.91 7.35
N TYR A 504 -12.63 -32.64 7.59
CA TYR A 504 -11.35 -32.02 7.31
C TYR A 504 -10.95 -31.11 8.47
N THR A 505 -9.68 -31.13 8.85
CA THR A 505 -9.14 -30.19 9.83
C THR A 505 -7.85 -29.59 9.31
N SER A 506 -7.85 -28.27 9.12
CA SER A 506 -6.65 -27.55 8.71
C SER A 506 -5.60 -27.60 9.82
N ARG A 507 -4.34 -27.80 9.41
CA ARG A 507 -3.15 -27.67 10.26
C ARG A 507 -2.28 -26.49 9.85
N ASP A 508 -2.75 -25.70 8.90
CA ASP A 508 -2.07 -24.48 8.49
C ASP A 508 -2.01 -23.49 9.66
N ARG A 509 -0.94 -22.70 9.71
CA ARG A 509 -0.67 -21.76 10.81
C ARG A 509 -1.80 -20.75 11.01
N LEU A 510 -2.48 -20.38 9.92
CA LEU A 510 -3.60 -19.45 9.96
C LEU A 510 -4.91 -20.12 9.54
N GLY A 511 -4.96 -21.45 9.45
CA GLY A 511 -6.19 -22.19 9.18
C GLY A 511 -6.62 -22.21 7.71
N GLU A 512 -5.71 -22.01 6.76
CA GLU A 512 -6.00 -22.21 5.34
C GLU A 512 -6.49 -23.64 5.07
N VAL A 513 -7.61 -23.76 4.35
CA VAL A 513 -8.19 -25.01 3.89
C VAL A 513 -7.82 -25.19 2.43
N ASP A 514 -6.98 -26.18 2.14
CA ASP A 514 -6.66 -26.60 0.77
C ASP A 514 -7.68 -27.64 0.28
N LEU A 515 -8.56 -27.22 -0.61
CA LEU A 515 -9.62 -28.06 -1.18
C LEU A 515 -9.08 -29.04 -2.23
N ASN A 516 -7.91 -28.78 -2.84
CA ASN A 516 -7.26 -29.77 -3.70
C ASN A 516 -6.90 -31.03 -2.90
N THR A 517 -6.38 -30.84 -1.68
CA THR A 517 -6.05 -31.92 -0.75
C THR A 517 -7.29 -32.49 -0.07
N GLY A 518 -8.25 -31.64 0.33
CA GLY A 518 -9.44 -32.05 1.08
C GLY A 518 -10.53 -32.75 0.26
N LEU A 519 -10.57 -32.52 -1.05
CA LEU A 519 -11.54 -33.10 -1.98
C LEU A 519 -10.81 -33.88 -3.09
N ALA A 520 -10.72 -33.30 -4.28
CA ALA A 520 -9.98 -33.82 -5.42
C ALA A 520 -9.52 -32.65 -6.29
N ALA A 521 -8.23 -32.63 -6.64
CA ALA A 521 -7.65 -31.59 -7.48
C ALA A 521 -8.18 -31.68 -8.93
N GLU A 522 -9.18 -30.86 -9.25
CA GLU A 522 -9.80 -30.78 -10.57
C GLU A 522 -10.10 -29.32 -10.92
N GLN A 523 -9.75 -28.89 -12.14
CA GLN A 523 -10.07 -27.54 -12.62
C GLN A 523 -11.56 -27.39 -12.91
N SER A 524 -12.09 -26.16 -12.94
CA SER A 524 -13.52 -25.87 -13.11
C SER A 524 -14.36 -26.63 -12.08
N SER A 525 -14.06 -26.43 -10.80
CA SER A 525 -14.70 -27.14 -9.69
C SER A 525 -15.33 -26.20 -8.68
N VAL A 526 -16.42 -26.63 -8.07
CA VAL A 526 -17.02 -26.00 -6.90
C VAL A 526 -16.87 -26.92 -5.69
N GLY A 527 -16.51 -26.36 -4.55
CA GLY A 527 -16.38 -27.07 -3.28
C GLY A 527 -17.13 -26.32 -2.21
N TYR A 528 -17.75 -27.06 -1.30
CA TYR A 528 -18.40 -26.50 -0.13
C TYR A 528 -17.65 -26.95 1.12
N ALA A 529 -17.52 -26.04 2.07
CA ALA A 529 -17.05 -26.33 3.41
C ALA A 529 -18.10 -25.87 4.43
N TRP A 530 -18.46 -26.75 5.35
CA TRP A 530 -19.44 -26.52 6.41
C TRP A 530 -18.79 -26.67 7.78
N ALA A 531 -18.95 -25.68 8.64
CA ALA A 531 -18.60 -25.75 10.05
C ALA A 531 -19.83 -25.50 10.93
N THR A 532 -19.86 -26.12 12.10
CA THR A 532 -20.85 -25.81 13.14
C THR A 532 -20.14 -25.11 14.30
N LEU A 533 -20.61 -23.92 14.64
CA LEU A 533 -20.11 -23.11 15.76
C LEU A 533 -21.13 -23.15 16.89
N THR A 534 -20.68 -23.20 18.13
CA THR A 534 -21.53 -22.96 19.30
C THR A 534 -21.31 -21.56 19.85
N SER A 535 -22.38 -20.86 20.19
CA SER A 535 -22.36 -19.59 20.91
C SER A 535 -23.12 -19.75 22.23
N ASP A 536 -22.61 -19.21 23.33
CA ASP A 536 -23.31 -19.20 24.62
C ASP A 536 -24.46 -18.17 24.70
N THR A 537 -24.45 -17.16 23.83
CA THR A 537 -25.53 -16.16 23.72
C THR A 537 -25.84 -15.83 22.26
N ASP A 538 -26.97 -15.18 22.02
CA ASP A 538 -27.20 -14.44 20.78
C ASP A 538 -26.18 -13.29 20.69
N ARG A 539 -25.60 -13.04 19.51
CA ARG A 539 -24.66 -11.93 19.28
C ARG A 539 -24.44 -11.62 17.80
N ASP A 540 -24.13 -10.35 17.54
CA ASP A 540 -23.60 -9.90 16.25
C ASP A 540 -22.11 -10.28 16.16
N ILE A 541 -21.70 -10.74 14.99
CA ILE A 541 -20.32 -11.13 14.68
C ILE A 541 -19.88 -10.56 13.33
N GLU A 542 -18.58 -10.54 13.12
CA GLU A 542 -17.99 -10.33 11.80
C GLU A 542 -17.33 -11.64 11.33
N VAL A 543 -17.68 -12.06 10.12
CA VAL A 543 -17.01 -13.13 9.39
C VAL A 543 -15.95 -12.50 8.51
N ARG A 544 -14.69 -12.87 8.73
CA ARG A 544 -13.57 -12.41 7.91
C ARG A 544 -12.93 -13.58 7.20
N TYR A 545 -12.66 -13.43 5.91
CA TYR A 545 -12.16 -14.53 5.09
C TYR A 545 -11.40 -14.04 3.87
N THR A 546 -10.67 -14.96 3.24
CA THR A 546 -9.98 -14.74 1.97
C THR A 546 -9.98 -16.03 1.15
N SER A 547 -9.85 -15.87 -0.17
CA SER A 547 -9.68 -16.94 -1.13
C SER A 547 -9.12 -16.37 -2.43
N ARG A 548 -8.29 -17.14 -3.14
CA ARG A 548 -7.88 -16.82 -4.54
C ARG A 548 -8.96 -17.18 -5.57
N ASN A 549 -10.12 -17.63 -5.09
CA ASN A 549 -11.18 -18.20 -5.90
C ASN A 549 -12.51 -17.50 -5.56
N ALA A 550 -13.48 -17.64 -6.45
CA ALA A 550 -14.78 -17.00 -6.24
C ALA A 550 -15.51 -17.67 -5.07
N THR A 551 -16.17 -16.87 -4.23
CA THR A 551 -16.74 -17.32 -2.95
C THR A 551 -18.17 -16.87 -2.71
N LYS A 552 -18.92 -17.69 -1.97
CA LYS A 552 -20.17 -17.30 -1.30
C LYS A 552 -20.19 -17.83 0.12
N VAL A 553 -20.67 -17.04 1.08
CA VAL A 553 -20.65 -17.39 2.50
C VAL A 553 -22.05 -17.23 3.10
N TRP A 554 -22.47 -18.25 3.86
CA TRP A 554 -23.72 -18.26 4.60
C TRP A 554 -23.49 -18.48 6.09
N VAL A 555 -24.32 -17.83 6.90
CA VAL A 555 -24.44 -18.10 8.34
C VAL A 555 -25.90 -18.39 8.64
N ASN A 556 -26.18 -19.55 9.24
CA ASN A 556 -27.54 -20.01 9.57
C ASN A 556 -28.52 -20.01 8.37
N GLY A 557 -28.00 -20.15 7.15
CA GLY A 557 -28.79 -20.14 5.91
C GLY A 557 -28.91 -18.77 5.26
N ASP A 558 -28.52 -17.69 5.94
CA ASP A 558 -28.51 -16.34 5.38
C ASP A 558 -27.23 -16.13 4.57
N LEU A 559 -27.35 -15.72 3.30
CA LEU A 559 -26.21 -15.35 2.45
C LEU A 559 -25.68 -13.98 2.93
N ILE A 560 -24.44 -13.96 3.42
CA ILE A 560 -23.84 -12.73 4.00
C ILE A 560 -22.80 -12.09 3.09
N ALA A 561 -22.22 -12.84 2.14
CA ALA A 561 -21.20 -12.34 1.23
C ALA A 561 -21.13 -13.16 -0.06
N GLU A 562 -20.81 -12.49 -1.16
CA GLU A 562 -20.60 -13.10 -2.48
C GLU A 562 -19.55 -12.30 -3.27
N ASN A 563 -18.47 -12.96 -3.68
CA ASN A 563 -17.37 -12.36 -4.44
C ASN A 563 -17.04 -13.26 -5.63
N GLU A 564 -17.46 -12.87 -6.84
CA GLU A 564 -17.13 -13.57 -8.08
C GLU A 564 -15.77 -13.11 -8.63
N ILE A 565 -14.74 -13.21 -7.79
CA ILE A 565 -13.38 -12.77 -8.10
C ILE A 565 -12.48 -14.00 -8.12
N TYR A 566 -11.64 -14.11 -9.15
CA TYR A 566 -10.69 -15.21 -9.33
C TYR A 566 -9.29 -14.61 -9.45
N HIS A 567 -8.29 -15.32 -8.92
CA HIS A 567 -6.87 -14.98 -9.05
C HIS A 567 -6.43 -13.65 -8.45
N ASP A 568 -7.25 -13.09 -7.58
CA ASP A 568 -6.83 -11.96 -6.77
C ASP A 568 -5.83 -12.42 -5.69
N GLY A 569 -5.15 -11.44 -5.07
CA GLY A 569 -4.39 -11.66 -3.86
C GLY A 569 -5.26 -12.30 -2.77
N SER A 570 -4.62 -12.97 -1.81
CA SER A 570 -5.31 -13.62 -0.68
C SER A 570 -4.82 -13.06 0.65
N ALA A 571 -4.92 -11.74 0.82
CA ALA A 571 -4.57 -11.09 2.07
C ALA A 571 -5.49 -11.58 3.20
N VAL A 572 -4.95 -11.76 4.40
CA VAL A 572 -5.77 -12.14 5.55
C VAL A 572 -6.84 -11.07 5.78
N ASP A 573 -8.07 -11.50 6.05
CA ASP A 573 -9.24 -10.63 6.26
C ASP A 573 -9.63 -9.75 5.06
N GLN A 574 -9.23 -10.12 3.83
CA GLN A 574 -9.57 -9.40 2.59
C GLN A 574 -11.08 -9.11 2.47
N TYR A 575 -11.93 -10.10 2.81
CA TYR A 575 -13.37 -9.94 2.82
C TYR A 575 -13.91 -9.94 4.25
N ARG A 576 -14.86 -9.03 4.52
CA ARG A 576 -15.50 -8.87 5.84
C ARG A 576 -17.01 -8.76 5.66
N ALA A 577 -17.78 -9.51 6.45
CA ALA A 577 -19.24 -9.50 6.40
C ALA A 577 -19.85 -9.63 7.80
N GLN A 578 -20.91 -8.87 8.05
CA GLN A 578 -21.65 -8.93 9.33
C GLN A 578 -22.62 -10.12 9.33
N ALA A 579 -22.73 -10.81 10.46
CA ALA A 579 -23.65 -11.92 10.66
C ALA A 579 -24.15 -11.99 12.10
N LYS A 580 -25.10 -12.90 12.36
CA LYS A 580 -25.62 -13.16 13.71
C LYS A 580 -25.47 -14.62 14.08
N LEU A 581 -25.00 -14.85 15.30
CA LEU A 581 -25.08 -16.16 15.95
C LEU A 581 -26.25 -16.16 16.93
N ASN A 582 -26.99 -17.25 16.95
CA ASN A 582 -27.96 -17.58 17.99
C ASN A 582 -27.24 -18.33 19.13
N ALA A 583 -27.78 -18.28 20.34
CA ALA A 583 -27.37 -19.15 21.42
C ALA A 583 -27.54 -20.63 21.00
N GLY A 584 -26.54 -21.45 21.27
CA GLY A 584 -26.44 -22.83 20.82
C GLY A 584 -25.71 -22.97 19.49
N ALA A 585 -26.13 -23.95 18.68
CA ALA A 585 -25.44 -24.33 17.45
C ALA A 585 -25.82 -23.42 16.27
N ASN A 586 -24.81 -23.04 15.49
CA ASN A 586 -24.89 -22.19 14.32
C ASN A 586 -24.11 -22.83 13.17
N ASN A 587 -24.58 -22.68 11.94
CA ASN A 587 -23.93 -23.25 10.77
C ASN A 587 -23.26 -22.17 9.94
N VAL A 588 -22.01 -22.38 9.57
CA VAL A 588 -21.27 -21.56 8.61
C VAL A 588 -21.00 -22.42 7.38
N LEU A 589 -21.41 -21.94 6.21
CA LEU A 589 -21.16 -22.60 4.92
C LEU A 589 -20.37 -21.64 4.04
N ILE A 590 -19.33 -22.13 3.39
CA ILE A 590 -18.64 -21.41 2.33
C ILE A 590 -18.60 -22.26 1.06
N LYS A 591 -18.90 -21.63 -0.07
CA LYS A 591 -18.75 -22.15 -1.42
C LYS A 591 -17.50 -21.53 -2.02
N VAL A 592 -16.66 -22.34 -2.65
CA VAL A 592 -15.41 -21.90 -3.28
C VAL A 592 -15.35 -22.46 -4.71
N CYS A 593 -15.34 -21.56 -5.69
CA CYS A 593 -15.41 -21.87 -7.11
C CYS A 593 -14.06 -21.62 -7.78
N GLN A 594 -13.45 -22.67 -8.33
CA GLN A 594 -12.19 -22.62 -9.07
C GLN A 594 -12.49 -22.68 -10.58
N ASN A 595 -11.70 -21.99 -11.41
CA ASN A 595 -11.91 -21.87 -12.86
C ASN A 595 -10.89 -22.69 -13.69
N ASN A 596 -10.92 -22.59 -15.01
CA ASN A 596 -10.05 -23.41 -15.87
C ASN A 596 -8.85 -22.63 -16.44
N GLN A 597 -8.07 -21.98 -15.58
CA GLN A 597 -6.83 -21.34 -16.02
C GLN A 597 -5.65 -22.34 -16.03
N PRO A 598 -4.93 -22.48 -17.17
CA PRO A 598 -3.92 -23.52 -17.36
C PRO A 598 -2.62 -23.30 -16.55
N GLU A 599 -2.36 -22.07 -16.11
CA GLU A 599 -1.14 -21.68 -15.44
C GLU A 599 -0.97 -22.40 -14.09
N PRO A 600 0.25 -22.81 -13.70
CA PRO A 600 0.47 -23.52 -12.44
C PRO A 600 0.04 -22.73 -11.20
N TRP A 601 0.20 -21.40 -11.20
CA TRP A 601 -0.18 -20.52 -10.10
C TRP A 601 -1.71 -20.43 -9.93
N ALA A 602 -2.48 -20.65 -11.01
CA ALA A 602 -3.94 -20.57 -11.04
C ALA A 602 -4.65 -21.83 -10.49
N LYS A 603 -3.88 -22.83 -10.04
CA LYS A 603 -4.39 -24.11 -9.52
C LYS A 603 -4.71 -24.07 -8.02
N ALA A 604 -4.37 -22.98 -7.34
CA ALA A 604 -4.73 -22.81 -5.93
C ALA A 604 -6.26 -22.89 -5.78
N TRP A 605 -6.70 -23.75 -4.87
CA TRP A 605 -8.10 -23.92 -4.54
C TRP A 605 -8.27 -24.04 -3.04
N GLY A 606 -8.67 -22.96 -2.41
CA GLY A 606 -8.71 -22.91 -0.96
C GLY A 606 -9.23 -21.60 -0.42
N PHE A 607 -9.41 -21.58 0.89
CA PHE A 607 -9.90 -20.42 1.61
C PHE A 607 -9.40 -20.43 3.04
N GLN A 608 -9.55 -19.30 3.70
CA GLN A 608 -9.34 -19.14 5.12
C GLN A 608 -10.49 -18.33 5.68
N LEU A 609 -11.06 -18.72 6.83
CA LEU A 609 -12.20 -18.03 7.43
C LEU A 609 -12.08 -18.00 8.95
N ARG A 610 -12.36 -16.83 9.54
CA ARG A 610 -12.48 -16.62 10.99
C ARG A 610 -13.77 -15.91 11.35
N VAL A 611 -14.17 -16.06 12.61
CA VAL A 611 -15.25 -15.31 13.23
C VAL A 611 -14.69 -14.44 14.36
N CYS A 612 -15.10 -13.18 14.39
CA CYS A 612 -14.55 -12.19 15.32
C CYS A 612 -15.59 -11.15 15.73
N ASP A 613 -15.28 -10.40 16.79
CA ASP A 613 -16.07 -9.22 17.17
C ASP A 613 -15.85 -8.06 16.17
N ALA A 614 -16.58 -6.96 16.35
CA ALA A 614 -16.48 -5.78 15.49
C ALA A 614 -15.09 -5.12 15.46
N THR A 615 -14.21 -5.46 16.41
CA THR A 615 -12.83 -4.99 16.47
C THR A 615 -11.84 -5.96 15.81
N GLY A 616 -12.32 -7.10 15.30
CA GLY A 616 -11.48 -8.18 14.78
C GLY A 616 -10.94 -9.13 15.86
N GLY A 617 -11.43 -9.01 17.10
CA GLY A 617 -11.00 -9.82 18.24
C GLY A 617 -11.69 -11.19 18.27
N ARG A 618 -11.01 -12.20 18.81
CA ARG A 618 -11.64 -13.49 19.08
C ARG A 618 -12.80 -13.31 20.06
N ILE A 619 -13.91 -13.97 19.77
CA ILE A 619 -15.11 -13.93 20.62
C ILE A 619 -15.02 -15.02 21.70
N GLU A 620 -15.06 -14.61 22.97
CA GLU A 620 -15.22 -15.57 24.08
C GLU A 620 -16.62 -16.20 24.07
N GLY A 621 -16.71 -17.50 24.38
CA GLY A 621 -17.99 -18.23 24.34
C GLY A 621 -18.40 -18.73 22.94
N VAL A 622 -17.62 -18.43 21.90
CA VAL A 622 -17.79 -19.02 20.56
C VAL A 622 -16.72 -20.08 20.31
N THR A 623 -17.13 -21.28 19.93
CA THR A 623 -16.22 -22.40 19.63
C THR A 623 -16.68 -23.19 18.42
N ALA A 624 -15.76 -23.61 17.56
CA ALA A 624 -16.06 -24.60 16.52
C ALA A 624 -16.25 -25.97 17.16
N LEU A 625 -17.35 -26.65 16.83
CA LEU A 625 -17.55 -28.03 17.24
C LEU A 625 -16.55 -28.91 16.49
N GLN A 626 -15.64 -29.52 17.24
CA GLN A 626 -14.86 -30.63 16.73
C GLN A 626 -15.73 -31.88 16.81
N GLU A 627 -16.07 -32.45 15.66
CA GLU A 627 -16.69 -33.77 15.65
C GLU A 627 -15.62 -34.84 15.83
N ASN A 628 -15.88 -35.79 16.74
CA ASN A 628 -15.05 -36.98 16.82
C ASN A 628 -15.13 -37.72 15.47
N PRO A 629 -13.98 -38.13 14.92
CA PRO A 629 -13.88 -38.77 13.61
C PRO A 629 -14.68 -40.07 13.49
#